data_AF-A0A2J8UCF5-F1
#
_entry.id   AF-A0A2J8UCF5-F1
#
_cell.length_a   1.000
_cell.length_b   1.000
_cell.length_c   1.000
_cell.angle_alpha   90.00
_cell.angle_beta   90.00
_cell.angle_gamma   90.00
#
_symmetry.space_group_name_H-M   'P 1'
#
loop_
_entity.id
_entity.type
_entity.pdbx_description
1 polymer ?
#
loop_
_entity_poly.entity_id
_entity_poly.type
_entity_poly.pdbx_seq_one_letter_code
_entity_poly.pdbx_strand_id
1 'polypeptide(L)'
;MENLTISAAHWLTAPAPRPRPRRPRQLTRAYWHNHRSQLFCLAAYAGLHVLLFALAASAHRDLGASVMVAKGCGQCLNFDCSFIAMLMLRRCLTWLRATWLAQVLPLDQNIQFHQLMGYVVVGLSLVHTVAHTVNFVLQAQAEASPFQFWELLLTTRPGIGWVHGSASPTGVALLLLLLLMFICSSSCVRRSGHFEVFYWTHLSYLLVWLLLIFHGPNFWKWLLVPGILFFLEKAIGLAVSRMAAVCIMEVNLLPSKTLSGCTFGPKASGQTGCMSPSRQQTHWAVVLRGCRGV
;
A
#
# COMPACT_ATOMS: atom_id res chain seq x y z
N MET A 1 -24.36 -12.64 59.46
CA MET A 1 -24.13 -11.80 58.28
C MET A 1 -22.74 -12.14 57.78
N GLU A 2 -22.64 -13.07 56.84
CA GLU A 2 -21.37 -13.61 56.36
C GLU A 2 -20.80 -12.71 55.24
N ASN A 3 -19.50 -12.42 55.39
CA ASN A 3 -18.54 -11.89 54.42
C ASN A 3 -19.04 -11.63 52.98
N LEU A 4 -19.31 -10.35 52.67
CA LEU A 4 -19.44 -9.82 51.30
C LEU A 4 -18.26 -8.88 50.95
N THR A 5 -17.03 -9.31 51.22
CA THR A 5 -15.82 -8.65 50.71
C THR A 5 -15.26 -9.46 49.54
N ILE A 6 -16.04 -9.62 48.47
CA ILE A 6 -15.48 -10.03 47.18
C ILE A 6 -14.60 -8.86 46.73
N SER A 7 -13.30 -8.99 46.99
CA SER A 7 -12.29 -8.02 46.57
C SER A 7 -12.36 -7.86 45.05
N ALA A 8 -12.57 -6.61 44.59
CA ALA A 8 -12.57 -6.24 43.17
C ALA A 8 -11.30 -6.70 42.43
N ALA A 9 -10.23 -7.04 43.17
CA ALA A 9 -8.99 -7.60 42.64
C ALA A 9 -9.13 -9.01 42.03
N HIS A 10 -10.16 -9.79 42.38
CA HIS A 10 -10.36 -11.11 41.76
C HIS A 10 -10.59 -11.01 40.24
N TRP A 11 -11.24 -9.94 39.77
CA TRP A 11 -11.45 -9.67 38.33
C TRP A 11 -10.16 -9.31 37.57
N LEU A 12 -9.12 -8.84 38.29
CA LEU A 12 -7.80 -8.53 37.71
C LEU A 12 -6.92 -9.78 37.60
N THR A 13 -7.35 -10.90 38.20
CA THR A 13 -6.56 -12.14 38.18
C THR A 13 -6.84 -12.86 36.86
N ALA A 14 -5.83 -12.97 36.00
CA ALA A 14 -5.98 -13.68 34.75
C ALA A 14 -6.40 -15.14 35.03
N PRO A 15 -7.47 -15.66 34.39
CA PRO A 15 -7.89 -17.03 34.60
C PRO A 15 -6.76 -18.00 34.23
N ALA A 16 -6.68 -19.12 34.95
CA ALA A 16 -5.67 -20.14 34.73
C ALA A 16 -5.55 -20.50 33.24
N PRO A 17 -4.32 -20.61 32.69
CA PRO A 17 -4.12 -20.84 31.27
C PRO A 17 -4.77 -22.16 30.85
N ARG A 18 -5.81 -22.07 30.01
CA ARG A 18 -6.45 -23.24 29.42
C ARG A 18 -5.45 -23.98 28.52
N PRO A 19 -5.49 -25.32 28.48
CA PRO A 19 -4.63 -26.09 27.59
C PRO A 19 -4.81 -25.64 26.14
N ARG A 20 -3.71 -25.28 25.48
CA ARG A 20 -3.74 -24.79 24.10
C ARG A 20 -4.17 -25.94 23.17
N PRO A 21 -5.15 -25.74 22.28
CA PRO A 21 -5.55 -26.77 21.33
C PRO A 21 -4.37 -27.16 20.43
N ARG A 22 -4.18 -28.47 20.19
CA ARG A 22 -3.10 -29.04 19.36
C ARG A 22 -3.21 -28.70 17.86
N ARG A 23 -4.38 -28.27 17.39
CA ARG A 23 -4.60 -27.93 15.97
C ARG A 23 -4.18 -26.48 15.69
N PRO A 24 -3.51 -26.22 14.55
CA PRO A 24 -3.22 -24.87 14.10
C PRO A 24 -4.51 -24.03 14.08
N ARG A 25 -4.47 -22.84 14.68
CA ARG A 25 -5.63 -21.94 14.81
C ARG A 25 -6.31 -21.65 13.45
N GLN A 26 -5.52 -21.62 12.37
CA GLN A 26 -5.95 -21.40 10.98
C GLN A 26 -6.85 -22.53 10.44
N LEU A 27 -6.78 -23.74 10.99
CA LEU A 27 -7.58 -24.90 10.57
C LEU A 27 -8.88 -25.05 11.37
N THR A 28 -9.22 -24.07 12.22
CA THR A 28 -10.46 -24.11 13.01
C THR A 28 -11.62 -23.49 12.24
N ARG A 29 -12.80 -24.10 12.28
CA ARG A 29 -14.03 -23.57 11.64
C ARG A 29 -14.36 -22.14 12.10
N ALA A 30 -14.08 -21.82 13.37
CA ALA A 30 -14.25 -20.49 13.92
C ALA A 30 -13.35 -19.44 13.25
N TYR A 31 -12.10 -19.80 12.89
CA TYR A 31 -11.21 -18.91 12.15
C TYR A 31 -11.77 -18.58 10.76
N TRP A 32 -12.18 -19.59 10.00
CA TRP A 32 -12.76 -19.40 8.67
C TRP A 32 -14.05 -18.57 8.72
N HIS A 33 -14.91 -18.80 9.71
CA HIS A 33 -16.11 -18.01 9.90
C HIS A 33 -15.79 -16.53 10.20
N ASN A 34 -14.80 -16.27 11.07
CA ASN A 34 -14.41 -14.92 11.47
C ASN A 34 -13.67 -14.15 10.35
N HIS A 35 -13.01 -14.86 9.44
CA HIS A 35 -12.23 -14.28 8.35
C HIS A 35 -12.88 -14.46 6.96
N ARG A 36 -14.16 -14.87 6.89
CA ARG A 36 -14.84 -15.19 5.62
C ARG A 36 -14.84 -14.06 4.59
N SER A 37 -15.07 -12.82 5.04
CA SER A 37 -15.07 -11.63 4.16
C SER A 37 -13.68 -11.33 3.61
N GLN A 38 -12.66 -11.48 4.45
CA GLN A 38 -11.26 -11.31 4.05
C GLN A 38 -10.84 -12.37 3.03
N LEU A 39 -11.18 -13.63 3.29
CA LEU A 39 -10.90 -14.72 2.36
C LEU A 39 -11.63 -14.55 1.04
N PHE A 40 -12.89 -14.11 1.07
CA PHE A 40 -13.66 -13.79 -0.13
C PHE A 40 -12.99 -12.68 -0.94
N CYS A 41 -12.60 -11.56 -0.30
CA CYS A 41 -11.91 -10.47 -0.98
C CYS A 41 -10.54 -10.90 -1.55
N LEU A 42 -9.78 -11.70 -0.81
CA LEU A 42 -8.51 -12.25 -1.30
C LEU A 42 -8.70 -13.19 -2.48
N ALA A 43 -9.72 -14.06 -2.44
CA ALA A 43 -10.06 -14.95 -3.53
C ALA A 43 -10.51 -14.17 -4.77
N ALA A 44 -11.35 -13.14 -4.60
CA ALA A 44 -11.77 -12.27 -5.70
C ALA A 44 -10.58 -11.50 -6.31
N TYR A 45 -9.69 -10.98 -5.47
CA TYR A 45 -8.46 -10.31 -5.90
C TYR A 45 -7.54 -11.26 -6.68
N ALA A 46 -7.31 -12.48 -6.17
CA ALA A 46 -6.51 -13.49 -6.87
C ALA A 46 -7.17 -13.96 -8.18
N GLY A 47 -8.48 -14.15 -8.18
CA GLY A 47 -9.25 -14.51 -9.38
C GLY A 47 -9.17 -13.44 -10.46
N LEU A 48 -9.26 -12.15 -10.08
CA LEU A 48 -9.08 -11.03 -10.99
C LEU A 48 -7.66 -11.00 -11.57
N HIS A 49 -6.63 -11.27 -10.76
CA HIS A 49 -5.25 -11.37 -11.24
C HIS A 49 -5.07 -12.47 -12.28
N VAL A 50 -5.58 -13.67 -11.98
CA VAL A 50 -5.51 -14.80 -12.92
C VAL A 50 -6.25 -14.47 -14.22
N LEU A 51 -7.43 -13.86 -14.12
CA LEU A 51 -8.22 -13.45 -15.29
C LEU A 51 -7.47 -12.42 -16.15
N LEU A 52 -7.01 -11.32 -15.55
CA LEU A 52 -6.27 -10.27 -16.27
C LEU A 52 -5.00 -10.82 -16.91
N PHE A 53 -4.25 -11.64 -16.18
CA PHE A 53 -3.05 -12.29 -16.69
C PHE A 53 -3.37 -13.20 -17.88
N ALA A 54 -4.35 -14.10 -17.75
CA ALA A 54 -4.72 -15.06 -18.77
C ALA A 54 -5.26 -14.39 -20.05
N LEU A 55 -6.09 -13.35 -19.90
CA LEU A 55 -6.59 -12.58 -21.04
C LEU A 55 -5.46 -11.87 -21.79
N ALA A 56 -4.52 -11.24 -21.08
CA ALA A 56 -3.41 -10.55 -21.72
C ALA A 56 -2.42 -11.52 -22.37
N ALA A 57 -2.12 -12.63 -21.70
CA ALA A 57 -1.23 -13.68 -22.19
C ALA A 57 -1.81 -14.35 -23.45
N SER A 58 -3.10 -14.72 -23.41
CA SER A 58 -3.78 -15.34 -24.57
C SER A 58 -3.85 -14.42 -25.79
N ALA A 59 -4.05 -13.12 -25.59
CA ALA A 59 -4.04 -12.13 -26.66
C ALA A 59 -2.66 -11.95 -27.34
N HIS A 60 -1.57 -12.37 -26.70
CA HIS A 60 -0.20 -12.25 -27.21
C HIS A 60 0.49 -13.61 -27.39
N ARG A 61 -0.30 -14.69 -27.53
CA ARG A 61 0.19 -16.06 -27.65
C ARG A 61 1.18 -16.28 -28.80
N ASP A 62 1.02 -15.54 -29.88
CA ASP A 62 1.81 -15.70 -31.10
C ASP A 62 3.20 -15.04 -31.00
N LEU A 63 3.43 -14.21 -29.97
CA LEU A 63 4.68 -13.47 -29.77
C LEU A 63 5.66 -14.20 -28.83
N GLY A 64 5.32 -15.43 -28.41
CA GLY A 64 6.15 -16.27 -27.57
C GLY A 64 5.90 -16.13 -26.06
N ALA A 65 6.30 -17.16 -25.31
CA ALA A 65 5.98 -17.30 -23.88
C ALA A 65 6.48 -16.15 -23.01
N SER A 66 7.69 -15.64 -23.31
CA SER A 66 8.27 -14.51 -22.58
C SER A 66 7.43 -13.23 -22.73
N VAL A 67 6.94 -12.93 -23.94
CA VAL A 67 6.05 -11.78 -24.19
C VAL A 67 4.69 -12.00 -23.53
N MET A 68 4.14 -13.21 -23.59
CA MET A 68 2.87 -13.54 -22.91
C MET A 68 2.95 -13.26 -21.40
N VAL A 69 4.02 -13.71 -20.74
CA VAL A 69 4.25 -13.48 -19.30
C VAL A 69 4.42 -11.98 -19.04
N ALA A 70 5.21 -11.28 -19.85
CA ALA A 70 5.42 -9.85 -19.70
C ALA A 70 4.10 -9.06 -19.80
N LYS A 71 3.25 -9.36 -20.79
CA LYS A 71 1.95 -8.71 -21.00
C LYS A 71 0.93 -9.09 -19.91
N GLY A 72 0.94 -10.35 -19.47
CA GLY A 72 0.17 -10.83 -18.32
C GLY A 72 0.48 -10.05 -17.05
N CYS A 73 1.75 -10.02 -16.64
CA CYS A 73 2.19 -9.25 -15.48
C CYS A 73 1.89 -7.75 -15.64
N GLY A 74 2.09 -7.19 -16.84
CA GLY A 74 1.81 -5.79 -17.12
C GLY A 74 0.35 -5.40 -16.90
N GLN A 75 -0.61 -6.25 -17.26
CA GLN A 75 -2.03 -5.97 -17.00
C GLN A 75 -2.36 -6.03 -15.50
N CYS A 76 -1.83 -7.01 -14.77
CA CYS A 76 -1.98 -7.06 -13.33
C CYS A 76 -1.36 -5.82 -12.65
N LEU A 77 -0.17 -5.40 -13.08
CA LEU A 77 0.50 -4.20 -12.58
C LEU A 77 -0.29 -2.92 -12.86
N ASN A 78 -0.96 -2.80 -14.02
CA ASN A 78 -1.83 -1.65 -14.30
C ASN A 78 -2.99 -1.56 -13.29
N PHE A 79 -3.64 -2.69 -13.02
CA PHE A 79 -4.69 -2.76 -12.01
C PHE A 79 -4.15 -2.44 -10.63
N ASP A 80 -3.05 -3.08 -10.21
CA ASP A 80 -2.54 -2.90 -8.86
C ASP A 80 -2.03 -1.47 -8.61
N CYS A 81 -1.18 -0.94 -9.48
CA CYS A 81 -0.60 0.39 -9.29
C CYS A 81 -1.64 1.52 -9.32
N SER A 82 -2.83 1.29 -9.89
CA SER A 82 -3.96 2.22 -9.83
C SER A 82 -4.84 1.99 -8.59
N PHE A 83 -5.21 0.74 -8.30
CA PHE A 83 -6.11 0.41 -7.21
C PHE A 83 -5.48 0.61 -5.81
N ILE A 84 -4.15 0.58 -5.71
CA ILE A 84 -3.44 0.80 -4.43
C ILE A 84 -3.72 2.20 -3.86
N ALA A 85 -4.05 3.17 -4.72
CA ALA A 85 -4.50 4.50 -4.34
C ALA A 85 -5.82 4.46 -3.55
N MET A 86 -6.77 3.62 -4.00
CA MET A 86 -8.11 3.50 -3.42
C MET A 86 -8.06 3.05 -1.96
N LEU A 87 -7.09 2.19 -1.62
CA LEU A 87 -6.88 1.70 -0.26
C LEU A 87 -6.40 2.79 0.71
N MET A 88 -5.84 3.88 0.17
CA MET A 88 -5.31 5.01 0.92
C MET A 88 -6.24 6.24 0.92
N LEU A 89 -7.47 6.07 0.40
CA LEU A 89 -8.56 7.04 0.49
C LEU A 89 -9.25 6.96 1.87
N ARG A 90 -8.58 7.45 2.91
CA ARG A 90 -9.03 7.26 4.31
C ARG A 90 -10.41 7.87 4.58
N ARG A 91 -10.76 9.00 3.96
CA ARG A 91 -12.05 9.68 4.17
C ARG A 91 -13.15 8.96 3.39
N CYS A 92 -12.89 8.60 2.13
CA CYS A 92 -13.84 7.83 1.32
C CYS A 92 -14.13 6.46 1.95
N LEU A 93 -13.10 5.77 2.44
CA LEU A 93 -13.27 4.49 3.12
C LEU A 93 -14.05 4.63 4.43
N THR A 94 -13.89 5.72 5.18
CA THR A 94 -14.71 5.99 6.37
C THR A 94 -16.17 6.22 6.03
N TRP A 95 -16.47 6.94 4.94
CA TRP A 95 -17.85 7.06 4.46
C TRP A 95 -18.41 5.69 4.01
N LEU A 96 -17.60 4.89 3.31
CA LEU A 96 -17.99 3.55 2.85
C LEU A 96 -18.30 2.59 4.00
N ARG A 97 -17.63 2.74 5.16
CA ARG A 97 -17.93 1.98 6.38
C ARG A 97 -19.34 2.21 6.92
N ALA A 98 -19.96 3.36 6.62
CA ALA A 98 -21.33 3.65 7.03
C ALA A 98 -22.40 3.02 6.12
N THR A 99 -21.98 2.28 5.07
CA THR A 99 -22.87 1.63 4.11
C THR A 99 -22.96 0.12 4.34
N TRP A 100 -23.91 -0.54 3.68
CA TRP A 100 -24.05 -2.01 3.70
C TRP A 100 -22.79 -2.74 3.24
N LEU A 101 -21.93 -2.08 2.45
CA LEU A 101 -20.72 -2.67 1.90
C LEU A 101 -19.69 -3.03 2.98
N ALA A 102 -19.76 -2.42 4.16
CA ALA A 102 -18.93 -2.76 5.32
C ALA A 102 -19.15 -4.19 5.84
N GLN A 103 -20.31 -4.80 5.54
CA GLN A 103 -20.60 -6.18 5.92
C GLN A 103 -19.90 -7.20 5.01
N VAL A 104 -19.54 -6.80 3.79
CA VAL A 104 -18.94 -7.66 2.77
C VAL A 104 -17.44 -7.42 2.65
N LEU A 105 -17.00 -6.16 2.68
CA LEU A 105 -15.59 -5.79 2.49
C LEU A 105 -14.88 -5.56 3.82
N PRO A 106 -13.65 -6.08 4.01
CA PRO A 106 -12.85 -5.86 5.22
C PRO A 106 -12.20 -4.46 5.23
N LEU A 107 -13.02 -3.40 5.27
CA LEU A 107 -12.59 -2.00 5.15
C LEU A 107 -11.62 -1.54 6.26
N ASP A 108 -11.61 -2.22 7.41
CA ASP A 108 -10.72 -1.91 8.54
C ASP A 108 -9.29 -2.42 8.34
N GLN A 109 -9.07 -3.31 7.38
CA GLN A 109 -7.76 -3.88 7.05
C GLN A 109 -7.16 -3.28 5.77
N ASN A 110 -7.64 -2.12 5.33
CA ASN A 110 -7.15 -1.45 4.11
C ASN A 110 -5.62 -1.26 4.07
N ILE A 111 -4.98 -0.94 5.21
CA ILE A 111 -3.52 -0.79 5.29
C ILE A 111 -2.82 -2.15 5.14
N GLN A 112 -3.36 -3.22 5.73
CA GLN A 112 -2.81 -4.57 5.59
C GLN A 112 -2.94 -5.04 4.14
N PHE A 113 -4.08 -4.74 3.51
CA PHE A 113 -4.29 -5.04 2.10
C PHE A 113 -3.38 -4.21 1.19
N HIS A 114 -3.13 -2.93 1.50
CA HIS A 114 -2.13 -2.13 0.79
C HIS A 114 -0.72 -2.70 0.90
N GLN A 115 -0.33 -3.21 2.08
CA GLN A 115 0.95 -3.89 2.25
C GLN A 115 1.03 -5.16 1.41
N LEU A 116 0.00 -6.03 1.47
CA LEU A 116 -0.11 -7.22 0.63
C LEU A 116 0.08 -6.87 -0.85
N MET A 117 -0.66 -5.88 -1.32
CA MET A 117 -0.64 -5.41 -2.68
C MET A 117 0.72 -4.82 -3.07
N GLY A 118 1.41 -4.13 -2.15
CA GLY A 118 2.79 -3.71 -2.35
C GLY A 118 3.75 -4.88 -2.58
N TYR A 119 3.60 -5.99 -1.86
CA TYR A 119 4.38 -7.22 -2.11
C TYR A 119 4.06 -7.82 -3.50
N VAL A 120 2.78 -7.84 -3.89
CA VAL A 120 2.34 -8.35 -5.19
C VAL A 120 2.89 -7.49 -6.33
N VAL A 121 2.82 -6.17 -6.22
CA VAL A 121 3.40 -5.22 -7.19
C VAL A 121 4.89 -5.49 -7.38
N VAL A 122 5.66 -5.62 -6.30
CA VAL A 122 7.10 -5.89 -6.41
C VAL A 122 7.33 -7.26 -7.08
N GLY A 123 6.64 -8.31 -6.64
CA GLY A 123 6.77 -9.65 -7.22
C GLY A 123 6.45 -9.69 -8.72
N LEU A 124 5.33 -9.09 -9.12
CA LEU A 124 4.93 -8.99 -10.52
C LEU A 124 5.89 -8.12 -11.33
N SER A 125 6.43 -7.03 -10.77
CA SER A 125 7.39 -6.17 -11.46
C SER A 125 8.71 -6.90 -11.75
N LEU A 126 9.16 -7.77 -10.83
CA LEU A 126 10.33 -8.61 -11.04
C LEU A 126 10.08 -9.64 -12.16
N VAL A 127 8.95 -10.36 -12.11
CA VAL A 127 8.60 -11.32 -13.16
C VAL A 127 8.44 -10.64 -14.52
N HIS A 128 7.78 -9.48 -14.56
CA HIS A 128 7.64 -8.66 -15.77
C HIS A 128 8.99 -8.23 -16.34
N THR A 129 9.90 -7.78 -15.48
CA THR A 129 11.26 -7.38 -15.89
C THR A 129 12.04 -8.56 -16.44
N VAL A 130 12.06 -9.70 -15.73
CA VAL A 130 12.76 -10.90 -16.17
C VAL A 130 12.21 -11.38 -17.52
N ALA A 131 10.89 -11.36 -17.68
CA ALA A 131 10.25 -11.71 -18.95
C ALA A 131 10.73 -10.79 -20.09
N HIS A 132 10.72 -9.46 -19.90
CA HIS A 132 11.25 -8.52 -20.90
C HIS A 132 12.75 -8.72 -21.17
N THR A 133 13.56 -8.94 -20.15
CA THR A 133 15.00 -9.20 -20.29
C THR A 133 15.25 -10.46 -21.12
N VAL A 134 14.53 -11.55 -20.87
CA VAL A 134 14.63 -12.77 -21.68
C VAL A 134 14.25 -12.48 -23.13
N ASN A 135 13.17 -11.74 -23.38
CA ASN A 135 12.80 -11.34 -24.73
C ASN A 135 13.90 -10.52 -25.42
N PHE A 136 14.53 -9.60 -24.70
CA PHE A 136 15.61 -8.76 -25.24
C PHE A 136 16.89 -9.55 -25.51
N VAL A 137 17.22 -10.54 -24.68
CA VAL A 137 18.35 -11.44 -24.93
C VAL A 137 18.10 -12.26 -26.19
N LEU A 138 16.92 -12.87 -26.33
CA LEU A 138 16.55 -13.63 -27.52
C LEU A 138 16.56 -12.76 -28.78
N GLN A 139 16.07 -11.53 -28.68
CA GLN A 139 16.10 -10.59 -29.80
C GLN A 139 17.53 -10.18 -30.16
N ALA A 140 18.38 -9.86 -29.18
CA ALA A 140 19.77 -9.48 -29.42
C ALA A 140 20.63 -10.62 -30.01
N GLN A 141 20.25 -11.88 -29.77
CA GLN A 141 20.92 -13.06 -30.33
C GLN A 141 20.41 -13.46 -31.73
N ALA A 142 19.31 -12.87 -32.21
CA ALA A 142 18.80 -13.17 -33.54
C ALA A 142 19.74 -12.59 -34.60
N GLU A 143 20.10 -13.39 -35.61
CA GLU A 143 21.05 -13.00 -36.68
C GLU A 143 20.63 -11.74 -37.44
N ALA A 144 19.32 -11.46 -37.49
CA ALA A 144 18.76 -10.29 -38.15
C ALA A 144 18.61 -9.06 -37.24
N SER A 145 19.04 -9.11 -35.97
CA SER A 145 18.87 -7.99 -35.04
C SER A 145 19.88 -6.87 -35.29
N PRO A 146 19.44 -5.64 -35.58
CA PRO A 146 20.34 -4.51 -35.74
C PRO A 146 20.79 -3.90 -34.41
N PHE A 147 20.32 -4.42 -33.27
CA PHE A 147 20.51 -3.81 -31.95
C PHE A 147 21.14 -4.77 -30.95
N GLN A 148 22.02 -4.23 -30.10
CA GLN A 148 22.61 -4.96 -28.98
C GLN A 148 21.69 -4.95 -27.74
N PHE A 149 21.88 -5.92 -26.85
CA PHE A 149 21.09 -6.04 -25.60
C PHE A 149 21.02 -4.73 -24.79
N TRP A 150 22.13 -4.02 -24.63
CA TRP A 150 22.16 -2.76 -23.88
C TRP A 150 21.38 -1.63 -24.57
N GLU A 151 21.31 -1.64 -25.91
CA GLU A 151 20.49 -0.70 -26.66
C GLU A 151 19.00 -1.00 -26.47
N LEU A 152 18.60 -2.28 -26.41
CA LEU A 152 17.23 -2.69 -26.07
C LEU A 152 16.83 -2.30 -24.65
N LEU A 153 17.76 -2.40 -23.69
CA LEU A 153 17.46 -2.21 -22.28
C LEU A 153 17.47 -0.74 -21.85
N LEU A 154 18.43 0.05 -22.31
CA LEU A 154 18.70 1.40 -21.76
C LEU A 154 18.44 2.53 -22.74
N THR A 155 18.27 2.25 -24.03
CA THR A 155 18.11 3.29 -25.05
C THR A 155 16.71 3.30 -25.64
N THR A 156 16.34 4.45 -26.22
CA THR A 156 15.08 4.62 -26.96
C THR A 156 15.20 4.30 -28.45
N ARG A 157 16.42 3.98 -28.92
CA ARG A 157 16.71 3.70 -30.34
C ARG A 157 15.83 2.61 -30.96
N PRO A 158 15.52 1.51 -30.24
CA PRO A 158 14.65 0.47 -30.79
C PRO A 158 13.18 0.90 -30.95
N GLY A 159 12.80 2.09 -30.46
CA GLY A 159 11.43 2.60 -30.59
C GLY A 159 10.39 1.80 -29.79
N ILE A 160 10.82 0.98 -28.83
CA ILE A 160 9.92 0.08 -28.08
C ILE A 160 9.11 0.89 -27.06
N GLY A 161 7.80 0.92 -27.24
CA GLY A 161 6.87 1.57 -26.32
C GLY A 161 6.09 2.71 -26.96
N TRP A 162 5.44 3.49 -26.10
CA TRP A 162 4.51 4.53 -26.54
C TRP A 162 5.20 5.89 -26.74
N VAL A 163 5.71 6.51 -25.66
CA VAL A 163 6.36 7.83 -25.76
C VAL A 163 7.80 7.65 -26.26
N HIS A 164 8.06 7.95 -27.53
CA HIS A 164 9.40 7.96 -28.13
C HIS A 164 10.25 6.72 -27.82
N GLY A 165 9.64 5.52 -27.76
CA GLY A 165 10.37 4.29 -27.43
C GLY A 165 10.93 4.21 -26.01
N SER A 166 10.37 4.96 -25.05
CA SER A 166 10.90 5.08 -23.69
C SER A 166 10.56 3.93 -22.74
N ALA A 167 9.90 2.85 -23.20
CA ALA A 167 9.44 1.79 -22.30
C ALA A 167 10.60 1.11 -21.55
N SER A 168 11.72 0.83 -22.23
CA SER A 168 12.87 0.18 -21.61
C SER A 168 13.56 1.03 -20.52
N PRO A 169 14.03 2.28 -20.80
CA PRO A 169 14.68 3.09 -19.77
C PRO A 169 13.72 3.47 -18.63
N THR A 170 12.44 3.73 -18.92
CA THR A 170 11.44 4.00 -17.86
C THR A 170 11.17 2.77 -17.01
N GLY A 171 11.18 1.57 -17.59
CA GLY A 171 11.01 0.30 -16.86
C GLY A 171 12.14 0.04 -15.86
N VAL A 172 13.40 0.30 -16.25
CA VAL A 172 14.55 0.21 -15.35
C VAL A 172 14.44 1.22 -14.20
N ALA A 173 14.12 2.48 -14.52
CA ALA A 173 13.93 3.52 -13.50
C ALA A 173 12.80 3.18 -12.52
N LEU A 174 11.68 2.66 -13.03
CA LEU A 174 10.54 2.20 -12.23
C LEU A 174 10.93 1.07 -11.29
N LEU A 175 11.66 0.05 -11.77
CA LEU A 175 12.08 -1.07 -10.93
C LEU A 175 12.97 -0.61 -9.78
N LEU A 176 13.97 0.24 -10.06
CA LEU A 176 14.86 0.77 -9.02
C LEU A 176 14.10 1.59 -7.98
N LEU A 177 13.16 2.45 -8.43
CA LEU A 177 12.36 3.28 -7.53
C LEU A 177 11.40 2.43 -6.68
N LEU A 178 10.77 1.41 -7.27
CA LEU A 178 9.90 0.47 -6.56
C LEU A 178 10.68 -0.34 -5.50
N LEU A 179 11.87 -0.84 -5.82
CA LEU A 179 12.71 -1.57 -4.87
C LEU A 179 13.17 -0.66 -3.72
N LEU A 180 13.61 0.56 -4.02
CA LEU A 180 13.98 1.54 -3.01
C LEU A 180 12.79 1.84 -2.08
N MET A 181 11.63 2.15 -2.65
CA MET A 181 10.41 2.42 -1.89
C MET A 181 10.03 1.22 -1.00
N PHE A 182 10.13 0.00 -1.52
CA PHE A 182 9.82 -1.22 -0.79
C PHE A 182 10.75 -1.48 0.39
N ILE A 183 12.08 -1.37 0.17
CA ILE A 183 13.09 -1.57 1.21
C ILE A 183 12.92 -0.54 2.34
N CYS A 184 12.75 0.73 1.98
CA CYS A 184 12.53 1.81 2.95
C CYS A 184 11.17 1.72 3.66
N SER A 185 10.18 1.04 3.06
CA SER A 185 8.87 0.78 3.67
C SER A 185 8.84 -0.45 4.60
N SER A 186 9.94 -1.19 4.70
CA SER A 186 10.03 -2.37 5.56
C SER A 186 9.83 -2.04 7.04
N SER A 187 9.31 -3.02 7.80
CA SER A 187 9.10 -2.85 9.24
C SER A 187 10.39 -2.61 10.01
N CYS A 188 11.54 -3.07 9.48
CA CYS A 188 12.86 -2.78 10.06
C CYS A 188 13.11 -1.27 10.03
N VAL A 189 13.18 -0.66 8.83
CA VAL A 189 13.49 0.77 8.67
C VAL A 189 12.49 1.66 9.42
N ARG A 190 11.19 1.34 9.33
CA ARG A 190 10.14 2.14 9.99
C ARG A 190 10.20 2.08 11.51
N ARG A 191 10.65 0.97 12.11
CA ARG A 191 10.79 0.80 13.56
C ARG A 191 12.14 1.29 14.08
N SER A 192 13.18 1.32 13.24
CA SER A 192 14.56 1.75 13.59
C SER A 192 14.75 3.26 13.76
N GLY A 193 13.73 4.05 14.06
CA GLY A 193 13.91 5.49 14.29
C GLY A 193 13.86 6.38 13.03
N HIS A 194 13.84 5.83 11.81
CA HIS A 194 13.95 6.60 10.55
C HIS A 194 12.61 6.74 9.80
N PHE A 195 11.56 7.21 10.47
CA PHE A 195 10.23 7.38 9.85
C PHE A 195 10.24 8.41 8.70
N GLU A 196 11.12 9.42 8.75
CA GLU A 196 11.25 10.41 7.67
C GLU A 196 11.74 9.78 6.37
N VAL A 197 12.67 8.82 6.45
CA VAL A 197 13.15 8.07 5.27
C VAL A 197 11.99 7.33 4.63
N PHE A 198 11.18 6.63 5.43
CA PHE A 198 9.94 6.02 4.94
C PHE A 198 9.04 7.05 4.27
N TYR A 199 8.78 8.19 4.91
CA TYR A 199 7.88 9.21 4.38
C TYR A 199 8.34 9.76 3.03
N TRP A 200 9.59 10.20 2.92
CA TRP A 200 10.12 10.82 1.69
C TRP A 200 10.28 9.81 0.56
N THR A 201 10.77 8.60 0.85
CA THR A 201 10.89 7.56 -0.17
C THR A 201 9.53 7.07 -0.63
N HIS A 202 8.55 6.93 0.28
CA HIS A 202 7.20 6.53 -0.11
C HIS A 202 6.48 7.63 -0.90
N LEU A 203 6.75 8.92 -0.63
CA LEU A 203 6.22 10.06 -1.41
C LEU A 203 6.61 10.01 -2.90
N SER A 204 7.68 9.26 -3.25
CA SER A 204 8.06 9.02 -4.64
C SER A 204 7.01 8.26 -5.46
N TYR A 205 5.90 7.78 -4.86
CA TYR A 205 4.75 7.22 -5.60
C TYR A 205 4.24 8.15 -6.71
N LEU A 206 4.34 9.49 -6.53
CA LEU A 206 3.98 10.46 -7.58
C LEU A 206 4.88 10.31 -8.82
N LEU A 207 6.19 10.11 -8.59
CA LEU A 207 7.15 9.87 -9.66
C LEU A 207 6.94 8.48 -10.29
N VAL A 208 6.61 7.46 -9.49
CA VAL A 208 6.24 6.13 -10.00
C VAL A 208 5.03 6.21 -10.94
N TRP A 209 3.96 6.92 -10.57
CA TRP A 209 2.79 7.09 -11.44
C TRP A 209 3.10 7.87 -12.70
N LEU A 210 3.91 8.93 -12.61
CA LEU A 210 4.36 9.68 -13.78
C LEU A 210 5.12 8.77 -14.75
N LEU A 211 6.10 8.01 -14.24
CA LEU A 211 6.88 7.08 -15.05
C LEU A 211 6.02 5.95 -15.61
N LEU A 212 5.03 5.44 -14.88
CA LEU A 212 4.09 4.42 -15.39
C LEU A 212 3.25 4.93 -16.57
N ILE A 213 2.85 6.20 -16.58
CA ILE A 213 2.16 6.82 -17.72
C ILE A 213 3.06 6.82 -18.97
N PHE A 214 4.35 7.11 -18.81
CA PHE A 214 5.30 7.07 -19.93
C PHE A 214 5.64 5.64 -20.36
N HIS A 215 5.74 4.72 -19.41
CA HIS A 215 6.11 3.33 -19.62
C HIS A 215 5.01 2.54 -20.36
N GLY A 216 3.75 2.69 -19.94
CA GLY A 216 2.62 1.90 -20.42
C GLY A 216 1.55 2.72 -21.16
N PRO A 217 1.23 2.42 -22.43
CA PRO A 217 0.28 3.21 -23.24
C PRO A 217 -1.12 3.30 -22.65
N ASN A 218 -1.53 2.28 -21.89
CA ASN A 218 -2.89 2.19 -21.35
C ASN A 218 -2.96 2.54 -19.86
N PHE A 219 -1.83 2.75 -19.17
CA PHE A 219 -1.84 2.93 -17.71
C PHE A 219 -2.65 4.16 -17.27
N TRP A 220 -2.61 5.24 -18.04
CA TRP A 220 -3.39 6.46 -17.76
C TRP A 220 -4.89 6.20 -17.68
N LYS A 221 -5.42 5.23 -18.43
CA LYS A 221 -6.85 4.84 -18.39
C LYS A 221 -7.20 4.21 -17.04
N TRP A 222 -6.31 3.35 -16.53
CA TRP A 222 -6.44 2.71 -15.22
C TRP A 222 -6.30 3.73 -14.09
N LEU A 223 -5.38 4.68 -14.22
CA LEU A 223 -5.15 5.70 -13.19
C LEU A 223 -6.23 6.77 -13.15
N LEU A 224 -6.98 7.01 -14.23
CA LEU A 224 -7.90 8.15 -14.34
C LEU A 224 -8.88 8.25 -13.15
N VAL A 225 -9.69 7.22 -12.91
CA VAL A 225 -10.70 7.23 -11.84
C VAL A 225 -10.07 7.19 -10.45
N PRO A 226 -9.18 6.22 -10.11
CA PRO A 226 -8.55 6.17 -8.80
C PRO A 226 -7.69 7.40 -8.48
N GLY A 227 -6.97 7.91 -9.47
CA GLY A 227 -6.11 9.08 -9.36
C GLY A 227 -6.89 10.36 -9.09
N ILE A 228 -7.96 10.62 -9.84
CA ILE A 228 -8.81 11.80 -9.60
C ILE A 228 -9.40 11.75 -8.19
N LEU A 229 -9.94 10.60 -7.76
CA LEU A 229 -10.49 10.43 -6.41
C LEU A 229 -9.41 10.65 -5.33
N PHE A 230 -8.20 10.17 -5.56
CA PHE A 230 -7.06 10.36 -4.66
C PHE A 230 -6.69 11.83 -4.51
N PHE A 231 -6.47 12.54 -5.60
CA PHE A 231 -6.13 13.96 -5.54
C PHE A 231 -7.26 14.80 -4.93
N LEU A 232 -8.52 14.48 -5.25
CA LEU A 232 -9.69 15.17 -4.67
C LEU A 232 -9.75 14.98 -3.15
N GLU A 233 -9.56 13.76 -2.64
CA GLU A 233 -9.52 13.53 -1.19
C GLU A 233 -8.38 14.31 -0.52
N LYS A 234 -7.19 14.33 -1.11
CA LYS A 234 -6.05 15.07 -0.55
C LYS A 234 -6.29 16.58 -0.58
N ALA A 235 -6.90 17.10 -1.64
CA ALA A 235 -7.26 18.52 -1.75
C ALA A 235 -8.30 18.92 -0.68
N ILE A 236 -9.36 18.12 -0.51
CA ILE A 236 -10.36 18.35 0.54
C ILE A 236 -9.73 18.26 1.93
N GLY A 237 -8.88 17.25 2.16
CA GLY A 237 -8.15 17.08 3.42
C GLY A 237 -7.27 18.29 3.75
N LEU A 238 -6.56 18.82 2.75
CA LEU A 238 -5.74 20.01 2.89
C LEU A 238 -6.59 21.25 3.19
N ALA A 239 -7.69 21.47 2.45
CA ALA A 239 -8.60 22.58 2.67
C ALA A 239 -9.18 22.58 4.09
N VAL A 240 -9.69 21.43 4.55
CA VAL A 240 -10.22 21.26 5.91
C VAL A 240 -9.14 21.50 6.97
N SER A 241 -7.92 21.00 6.76
CA SER A 241 -6.81 21.20 7.70
C SER A 241 -6.39 22.68 7.85
N ARG A 242 -6.54 23.47 6.78
CA ARG A 242 -6.27 24.92 6.81
C ARG A 242 -7.36 25.70 7.52
N MET A 243 -8.60 25.21 7.48
CA MET A 243 -9.75 25.84 8.13
C MET A 243 -9.84 25.52 9.63
N ALA A 244 -9.41 24.31 10.03
CA ALA A 244 -9.52 23.82 11.41
C ALA A 244 -8.15 23.81 12.12
N ALA A 245 -7.66 24.99 12.53
CA ALA A 245 -6.49 25.06 13.41
C ALA A 245 -6.89 24.60 14.83
N VAL A 246 -6.51 23.37 15.17
CA VAL A 246 -6.84 22.75 16.46
C VAL A 246 -5.58 22.65 17.33
N CYS A 247 -5.67 23.19 18.55
CA CYS A 247 -4.62 23.14 19.56
C CYS A 247 -4.92 22.01 20.56
N ILE A 248 -3.90 21.24 20.96
CA ILE A 248 -4.03 20.18 21.98
C ILE A 248 -4.04 20.86 23.34
N MET A 249 -5.10 20.67 24.12
CA MET A 249 -5.25 21.32 25.42
C MET A 249 -4.78 20.43 26.57
N GLU A 250 -4.94 19.11 26.47
CA GLU A 250 -4.57 18.18 27.53
C GLU A 250 -4.28 16.78 26.99
N VAL A 251 -3.33 16.06 27.60
CA VAL A 251 -3.01 14.65 27.32
C VAL A 251 -3.00 13.88 28.63
N ASN A 252 -3.95 12.97 28.80
CA ASN A 252 -4.04 12.16 30.03
C ASN A 252 -3.51 10.74 29.76
N LEU A 253 -2.39 10.37 30.41
CA LEU A 253 -1.70 9.08 30.25
C LEU A 253 -2.10 8.14 31.38
N LEU A 254 -2.70 6.98 31.05
CA LEU A 254 -3.01 5.95 32.03
C LEU A 254 -1.76 5.13 32.39
N PRO A 255 -1.72 4.52 33.60
CA PRO A 255 -0.61 3.69 34.06
C PRO A 255 -0.25 2.52 33.13
N SER A 256 -1.19 2.06 32.30
CA SER A 256 -1.02 1.01 31.28
C SER A 256 -0.31 1.46 30.00
N LYS A 257 0.32 2.65 29.96
CA LYS A 257 0.88 3.29 28.75
C LYS A 257 -0.15 3.47 27.62
N THR A 258 -1.42 3.59 27.99
CA THR A 258 -2.51 3.91 27.06
C THR A 258 -2.92 5.37 27.26
N LEU A 259 -3.02 6.12 26.16
CA LEU A 259 -3.60 7.46 26.19
C LEU A 259 -5.11 7.34 26.46
N SER A 260 -5.58 7.97 27.54
CA SER A 260 -7.00 8.01 27.93
C SER A 260 -7.79 9.02 27.11
N GLY A 261 -7.14 10.11 26.69
CA GLY A 261 -7.76 11.15 25.89
C GLY A 261 -6.79 12.29 25.55
N CYS A 262 -7.03 12.90 24.39
CA CYS A 262 -6.50 14.20 24.01
C CYS A 262 -7.69 15.14 23.76
N THR A 263 -7.81 16.23 24.52
CA THR A 263 -8.80 17.27 24.24
C THR A 263 -8.24 18.29 23.27
N PHE A 264 -9.07 18.67 22.30
CA PHE A 264 -8.71 19.48 21.15
C PHE A 264 -9.61 20.72 21.14
N GLY A 265 -9.03 21.92 21.18
CA GLY A 265 -9.76 23.19 21.20
C GLY A 265 -9.42 24.11 20.02
N PRO A 266 -10.32 25.03 19.61
CA PRO A 266 -10.01 26.05 18.61
C PRO A 266 -8.92 27.00 19.15
N LYS A 267 -8.01 27.44 18.27
CA LYS A 267 -6.92 28.37 18.65
C LYS A 267 -7.49 29.73 19.07
N ALA A 268 -7.61 29.98 20.37
CA ALA A 268 -7.95 31.29 20.92
C ALA A 268 -6.74 32.25 20.81
N SER A 269 -7.01 33.55 20.56
CA SER A 269 -5.99 34.60 20.49
C SER A 269 -5.25 34.70 21.83
N GLY A 270 -3.96 34.40 21.85
CA GLY A 270 -3.09 34.58 23.02
C GLY A 270 -2.34 33.32 23.52
N GLN A 271 -2.60 32.12 22.98
CA GLN A 271 -1.86 30.92 23.39
C GLN A 271 -0.55 30.73 22.60
N THR A 272 0.58 30.79 23.31
CA THR A 272 1.96 30.65 22.78
C THR A 272 2.40 29.20 22.52
N GLY A 273 1.52 28.21 22.69
CA GLY A 273 1.84 26.78 22.51
C GLY A 273 1.41 26.14 21.19
N CYS A 274 0.82 26.90 20.25
CA CYS A 274 0.24 26.30 19.04
C CYS A 274 1.33 26.05 17.98
N MET A 275 1.77 24.80 17.84
CA MET A 275 2.66 24.37 16.74
C MET A 275 1.95 24.51 15.38
N SER A 276 2.69 25.01 14.37
CA SER A 276 2.19 25.14 13.01
C SER A 276 1.76 23.78 12.41
N PRO A 277 0.79 23.75 11.48
CA PRO A 277 0.34 22.51 10.82
C PRO A 277 1.50 21.72 10.17
N SER A 278 2.55 22.41 9.74
CA SER A 278 3.76 21.81 9.16
C SER A 278 4.65 21.06 10.16
N ARG A 279 4.68 21.48 11.45
CA ARG A 279 5.42 20.78 12.52
C ARG A 279 4.64 19.62 13.14
N GLN A 280 3.32 19.57 12.97
CA GLN A 280 2.51 18.45 13.46
C GLN A 280 2.93 17.13 12.80
N GLN A 281 3.12 17.07 11.48
CA GLN A 281 3.44 15.82 10.78
C GLN A 281 4.74 15.15 11.25
N THR A 282 5.79 15.93 11.56
CA THR A 282 7.09 15.43 12.02
C THR A 282 7.08 15.06 13.51
N HIS A 283 6.39 15.83 14.36
CA HIS A 283 6.35 15.56 15.81
C HIS A 283 5.40 14.40 16.19
N TRP A 284 4.32 14.17 15.43
CA TRP A 284 3.42 13.02 15.66
C TRP A 284 4.12 11.67 15.46
N ALA A 285 5.11 11.59 14.57
CA ALA A 285 5.94 10.40 14.41
C ALA A 285 6.84 10.13 15.63
N VAL A 286 7.19 11.15 16.41
CA VAL A 286 8.03 11.04 17.62
C VAL A 286 7.18 10.74 18.86
N VAL A 287 6.03 11.40 19.03
CA VAL A 287 5.14 11.19 20.19
C VAL A 287 4.45 9.82 20.15
N LEU A 288 4.05 9.33 18.98
CA LEU A 288 3.53 7.95 18.84
C LEU A 288 4.62 6.88 19.02
N ARG A 289 5.90 7.25 18.92
CA ARG A 289 7.04 6.35 19.19
C ARG A 289 7.27 6.11 20.68
N GLY A 290 6.90 7.05 21.55
CA GLY A 290 6.94 6.84 23.01
C GLY A 290 5.89 5.85 23.52
N CYS A 291 4.75 5.69 22.82
CA CYS A 291 3.65 4.81 23.23
C CYS A 291 3.64 3.43 22.54
N ARG A 292 4.55 3.17 21.59
CA ARG A 292 4.72 1.84 20.95
C ARG A 292 6.14 1.27 21.13
N GLY A 293 6.80 1.67 22.23
CA GLY A 293 8.08 1.14 22.66
C GLY A 293 7.94 0.20 23.85
N VAL A 294 7.16 -0.88 23.69
CA VAL A 294 7.37 -2.25 24.20
C VAL A 294 6.71 -3.20 23.20
#